data_AF-A0A6S9A5J4-F1
#
_entry.id   AF-A0A6S9A5J4-F1
#
_cell.length_a   1.000
_cell.length_b   1.000
_cell.length_c   1.000
_cell.angle_alpha   90.00
_cell.angle_beta   90.00
_cell.angle_gamma   90.00
#
_symmetry.space_group_name_H-M   'P 1'
#
loop_
_entity.id
_entity.type
_entity.pdbx_description
1 polymer ?
#
loop_
_entity_poly.entity_id
_entity_poly.type
_entity_poly.pdbx_seq_one_letter_code
_entity_poly.pdbx_strand_id
1 'polypeptide(L)'
;MILYDAVAGGSDSIGWIAAFIGCLGFGSFAVPMKGEAANSVDVDPLVFQTYKTAMSFITCWFVLLLGVEFQYTPIGIISGLLWVPAGTVGIYGVRNAGIAVCVGTWSGVTVLVSFIWGLFIFGEQVRSRVQTFLAVVLLLFGLSGMAYFSASNVQQSNSKDNKASFQLSSSLTLENDLSQRLLGNDDDDDDVEKELKSKESSIPTASLSTDDNEYDADDEAGLLSTRNSSKESLIDSPAYTEEQRSETIDVCGLKLSRFSVGLAASVYNGALGGSAIVPMHYSKLHGLEFVISFAIGATMITTLLWFLRFLYHLQRRRSVHSAWRALPSFHLRVMCIPGAIAGTLWSIGNVSSIVAVTHLGEGIGMSVVQSAMMVSGLWGIFYFREIQGMKNICWWFVAAFVTLVSIIFLSHEHEAIKSP
;
A
#
# COMPACT_ATOMS: atom_id res chain seq x y z
N MET A 1 -33.49 6.66 15.43
CA MET A 1 -33.61 6.84 16.90
C MET A 1 -32.98 5.67 17.63
N ILE A 2 -33.60 4.48 17.73
CA ILE A 2 -33.07 3.34 18.53
C ILE A 2 -31.61 2.95 18.20
N LEU A 3 -31.21 2.92 16.92
CA LEU A 3 -29.83 2.57 16.54
C LEU A 3 -28.84 3.72 16.77
N TYR A 4 -29.28 4.97 16.59
CA TYR A 4 -28.49 6.14 16.94
C TYR A 4 -28.30 6.25 18.46
N ASP A 5 -29.36 6.05 19.24
CA ASP A 5 -29.31 6.05 20.71
C ASP A 5 -28.51 4.86 21.24
N ALA A 6 -28.49 3.74 20.51
CA ALA A 6 -27.59 2.63 20.80
C ALA A 6 -26.14 3.03 20.55
N VAL A 7 -25.79 3.57 19.36
CA VAL A 7 -24.41 3.95 19.02
C VAL A 7 -23.93 5.15 19.85
N ALA A 8 -24.76 6.16 20.06
CA ALA A 8 -24.50 7.31 20.93
C ALA A 8 -24.59 6.94 22.42
N GLY A 9 -25.21 5.80 22.74
CA GLY A 9 -25.39 5.25 24.07
C GLY A 9 -24.10 4.66 24.64
N GLY A 10 -23.08 5.50 24.81
CA GLY A 10 -22.06 5.52 25.87
C GLY A 10 -21.39 4.22 26.35
N SER A 11 -21.54 3.08 25.69
CA SER A 11 -20.92 1.84 26.14
C SER A 11 -19.63 1.59 25.36
N ASP A 12 -18.53 1.43 26.09
CA ASP A 12 -17.21 1.10 25.53
C ASP A 12 -17.29 -0.12 24.59
N SER A 13 -18.24 -1.03 24.83
CA SER A 13 -18.52 -2.19 23.99
C SER A 13 -18.79 -1.84 22.52
N ILE A 14 -19.48 -0.73 22.26
CA ILE A 14 -19.73 -0.25 20.88
C ILE A 14 -18.43 0.23 20.26
N GLY A 15 -17.60 0.93 21.03
CA GLY A 15 -16.26 1.34 20.62
C GLY A 15 -15.39 0.14 20.21
N TRP A 16 -15.39 -0.93 21.00
CA TRP A 16 -14.65 -2.16 20.70
C TRP A 16 -15.16 -2.91 19.47
N ILE A 17 -16.50 -3.06 19.33
CA ILE A 17 -17.11 -3.66 18.15
C ILE A 17 -16.78 -2.84 16.91
N ALA A 18 -16.90 -1.52 17.00
CA ALA A 18 -16.55 -0.60 15.92
C ALA A 18 -15.06 -0.73 15.57
N ALA A 19 -14.16 -0.77 16.54
CA ALA A 19 -12.73 -0.93 16.28
C ALA A 19 -12.42 -2.25 15.55
N PHE A 20 -13.11 -3.35 15.91
CA PHE A 20 -12.97 -4.63 15.22
C PHE A 20 -13.50 -4.59 13.76
N ILE A 21 -14.67 -3.98 13.52
CA ILE A 21 -15.20 -3.76 12.17
C ILE A 21 -14.23 -2.87 11.36
N GLY A 22 -13.67 -1.85 12.02
CA GLY A 22 -12.67 -0.94 11.47
C GLY A 22 -11.42 -1.67 11.02
N CYS A 23 -10.91 -2.58 11.87
CA CYS A 23 -9.79 -3.46 11.59
C CYS A 23 -10.03 -4.33 10.34
N LEU A 24 -11.22 -4.93 10.21
CA LEU A 24 -11.56 -5.73 9.02
C LEU A 24 -11.65 -4.88 7.74
N GLY A 25 -12.28 -3.71 7.81
CA GLY A 25 -12.42 -2.78 6.70
C GLY A 25 -11.07 -2.24 6.22
N PHE A 26 -10.28 -1.67 7.12
CA PHE A 26 -8.94 -1.16 6.81
C PHE A 26 -7.90 -2.26 6.54
N GLY A 27 -8.11 -3.47 7.04
CA GLY A 27 -7.23 -4.60 6.73
C GLY A 27 -7.46 -5.17 5.34
N SER A 28 -8.66 -5.00 4.79
CA SER A 28 -9.08 -5.64 3.54
C SER A 28 -9.22 -4.66 2.36
N PHE A 29 -9.27 -3.34 2.57
CA PHE A 29 -9.50 -2.39 1.48
C PHE A 29 -8.43 -2.43 0.37
N ALA A 30 -7.20 -2.85 0.69
CA ALA A 30 -6.11 -2.95 -0.27
C ALA A 30 -6.18 -4.22 -1.14
N VAL A 31 -6.99 -5.22 -0.76
CA VAL A 31 -7.09 -6.51 -1.47
C VAL A 31 -7.64 -6.33 -2.89
N PRO A 32 -8.78 -5.65 -3.13
CA PRO A 32 -9.27 -5.43 -4.49
C PRO A 32 -8.30 -4.62 -5.35
N MET A 33 -7.44 -3.81 -4.71
CA MET A 33 -6.46 -2.97 -5.42
C MET A 33 -5.30 -3.77 -6.02
N LYS A 34 -5.01 -4.95 -5.48
CA LYS A 34 -3.97 -5.86 -5.98
C LYS A 34 -4.56 -7.06 -6.74
N GLY A 35 -5.87 -7.10 -6.97
CA GLY A 35 -6.49 -8.11 -7.82
C GLY A 35 -5.99 -8.01 -9.27
N GLU A 36 -6.04 -9.12 -10.00
CA GLU A 36 -5.58 -9.23 -11.40
C GLU A 36 -6.18 -8.16 -12.30
N ALA A 37 -7.48 -7.85 -12.14
CA ALA A 37 -8.15 -6.79 -12.87
C ALA A 37 -7.50 -5.41 -12.63
N ALA A 38 -7.20 -5.06 -11.38
CA ALA A 38 -6.61 -3.77 -11.03
C ALA A 38 -5.13 -3.66 -11.44
N ASN A 39 -4.39 -4.78 -11.47
CA ASN A 39 -2.99 -4.82 -11.93
C ASN A 39 -2.86 -4.92 -13.45
N SER A 40 -3.88 -5.41 -14.16
CA SER A 40 -3.91 -5.46 -15.63
C SER A 40 -3.82 -4.08 -16.29
N VAL A 41 -4.01 -3.03 -15.49
CA VAL A 41 -3.95 -1.65 -15.91
C VAL A 41 -3.04 -0.90 -14.93
N ASP A 42 -2.01 -0.21 -15.40
CA ASP A 42 -1.18 0.63 -14.53
C ASP A 42 -1.92 1.93 -14.14
N VAL A 43 -2.90 1.80 -13.25
CA VAL A 43 -3.79 2.90 -12.86
C VAL A 43 -3.08 3.88 -11.94
N ASP A 44 -3.08 5.16 -12.31
CA ASP A 44 -2.46 6.22 -11.52
C ASP A 44 -2.97 6.26 -10.06
N PRO A 45 -2.11 6.48 -9.05
CA PRO A 45 -2.52 6.53 -7.64
C PRO A 45 -3.65 7.54 -7.34
N LEU A 46 -3.69 8.67 -8.05
CA LEU A 46 -4.76 9.67 -7.87
C LEU A 46 -6.10 9.16 -8.42
N VAL A 47 -6.09 8.34 -9.47
CA VAL A 47 -7.30 7.69 -9.99
C VAL A 47 -7.85 6.73 -8.93
N PHE A 48 -7.01 5.89 -8.31
CA PHE A 48 -7.43 5.03 -7.20
C PHE A 48 -7.97 5.82 -6.01
N GLN A 49 -7.27 6.88 -5.60
CA GLN A 49 -7.74 7.76 -4.54
C GLN A 49 -9.11 8.36 -4.88
N THR A 50 -9.39 8.65 -6.16
CA THR A 50 -10.68 9.18 -6.60
C THR A 50 -11.80 8.18 -6.41
N TYR A 51 -11.61 6.90 -6.74
CA TYR A 51 -12.60 5.85 -6.46
C TYR A 51 -12.88 5.73 -4.96
N LYS A 52 -11.84 5.77 -4.13
CA LYS A 52 -11.97 5.71 -2.67
C LYS A 52 -12.73 6.91 -2.12
N THR A 53 -12.38 8.13 -2.55
CA THR A 53 -13.10 9.35 -2.17
C THR A 53 -14.54 9.35 -2.66
N ALA A 54 -14.81 8.91 -3.89
CA ALA A 54 -16.16 8.84 -4.45
C ALA A 54 -17.03 7.88 -3.64
N MET A 55 -16.51 6.70 -3.29
CA MET A 55 -17.24 5.77 -2.42
C MET A 55 -17.43 6.33 -1.01
N SER A 56 -16.44 7.01 -0.43
CA SER A 56 -16.59 7.72 0.84
C SER A 56 -17.74 8.74 0.79
N PHE A 57 -17.83 9.53 -0.28
CA PHE A 57 -18.91 10.48 -0.49
C PHE A 57 -20.27 9.81 -0.70
N ILE A 58 -20.36 8.71 -1.45
CA ILE A 58 -21.63 8.01 -1.67
C ILE A 58 -22.11 7.34 -0.37
N THR A 59 -21.20 6.69 0.34
CA THR A 59 -21.51 5.91 1.55
C THR A 59 -21.75 6.77 2.79
N CYS A 60 -21.21 8.00 2.85
CA CYS A 60 -21.39 8.86 4.03
C CYS A 60 -22.87 9.21 4.26
N TRP A 61 -23.69 9.32 3.21
CA TRP A 61 -25.12 9.67 3.35
C TRP A 61 -25.94 8.61 4.06
N PHE A 62 -25.47 7.35 4.11
CA PHE A 62 -26.17 6.29 4.82
C PHE A 62 -26.25 6.54 6.34
N VAL A 63 -25.40 7.40 6.90
CA VAL A 63 -25.50 7.78 8.32
C VAL A 63 -26.81 8.50 8.63
N LEU A 64 -27.42 9.18 7.64
CA LEU A 64 -28.73 9.82 7.81
C LEU A 64 -29.83 8.78 8.03
N LEU A 65 -29.72 7.59 7.44
CA LEU A 65 -30.66 6.48 7.67
C LEU A 65 -30.54 5.91 9.08
N LEU A 66 -29.41 6.11 9.75
CA LEU A 66 -29.22 5.73 11.16
C LEU A 66 -29.92 6.73 12.11
N GLY A 67 -30.40 7.86 11.59
CA GLY A 67 -31.06 8.92 12.36
C GLY A 67 -30.13 10.05 12.79
N VAL A 68 -28.93 10.15 12.21
CA VAL A 68 -28.02 11.28 12.41
C VAL A 68 -28.55 12.48 11.63
N GLU A 69 -28.66 13.65 12.27
CA GLU A 69 -29.05 14.87 11.59
C GLU A 69 -27.94 15.38 10.67
N PHE A 70 -28.32 15.98 9.54
CA PHE A 70 -27.34 16.58 8.65
C PHE A 70 -26.75 17.85 9.29
N GLN A 71 -25.45 17.79 9.60
CA GLN A 71 -24.67 18.91 10.10
C GLN A 71 -23.39 19.05 9.29
N TYR A 72 -22.97 20.30 9.06
CA TYR A 72 -21.78 20.60 8.26
C TYR A 72 -20.79 21.47 9.04
N THR A 73 -19.51 21.08 9.00
CA THR A 73 -18.40 21.89 9.50
C THR A 73 -17.28 22.00 8.45
N PRO A 74 -16.78 23.22 8.16
CA PRO A 74 -15.63 23.41 7.26
C PRO A 74 -14.36 22.72 7.72
N ILE A 75 -14.25 22.36 9.00
CA ILE A 75 -13.12 21.64 9.57
C ILE A 75 -12.91 20.26 8.89
N GLY A 76 -13.98 19.67 8.33
CA GLY A 76 -13.89 18.46 7.51
C GLY A 76 -12.98 18.61 6.27
N ILE A 77 -12.79 19.83 5.75
CA ILE A 77 -11.86 20.12 4.65
C ILE A 77 -10.41 19.90 5.10
N ILE A 78 -10.08 20.25 6.36
CA ILE A 78 -8.74 20.03 6.93
C ILE A 78 -8.47 18.53 7.05
N SER A 79 -9.44 17.75 7.53
CA SER A 79 -9.33 16.29 7.54
C SER A 79 -9.16 15.71 6.12
N GLY A 80 -9.91 16.22 5.15
CA GLY A 80 -9.73 15.87 3.74
C GLY A 80 -8.33 16.21 3.21
N LEU A 81 -7.76 17.34 3.64
CA LEU A 81 -6.43 17.79 3.24
C LEU A 81 -5.33 16.90 3.82
N LEU A 82 -5.52 16.37 5.03
CA LEU A 82 -4.59 15.41 5.61
C LEU A 82 -4.74 14.04 4.95
N TRP A 83 -5.98 13.59 4.70
CA TRP A 83 -6.25 12.25 4.23
C TRP A 83 -5.99 12.00 2.74
N VAL A 84 -6.39 12.91 1.85
CA VAL A 84 -6.34 12.66 0.39
C VAL A 84 -4.90 12.58 -0.14
N PRO A 85 -3.98 13.52 0.20
CA PRO A 85 -2.59 13.42 -0.22
C PRO A 85 -1.89 12.22 0.43
N ALA A 86 -2.14 11.98 1.72
CA ALA A 86 -1.63 10.81 2.43
C ALA A 86 -2.01 9.51 1.71
N GLY A 87 -3.31 9.34 1.42
CA GLY A 87 -3.83 8.17 0.72
C GLY A 87 -3.25 8.00 -0.67
N THR A 88 -3.12 9.09 -1.44
CA THR A 88 -2.53 9.05 -2.79
C THR A 88 -1.07 8.58 -2.75
N VAL A 89 -0.28 9.14 -1.83
CA VAL A 89 1.13 8.76 -1.62
C VAL A 89 1.24 7.35 -1.04
N GLY A 90 0.33 6.95 -0.15
CA GLY A 90 0.26 5.58 0.39
C GLY A 90 0.01 4.53 -0.69
N ILE A 91 -0.91 4.79 -1.62
CA ILE A 91 -1.16 3.92 -2.78
C ILE A 91 0.08 3.81 -3.66
N TYR A 92 0.77 4.93 -3.89
CA TYR A 92 2.05 4.93 -4.57
C TYR A 92 3.11 4.12 -3.82
N GLY A 93 3.12 4.17 -2.48
CA GLY A 93 4.02 3.39 -1.65
C GLY A 93 3.79 1.88 -1.77
N VAL A 94 2.53 1.44 -1.66
CA VAL A 94 2.11 0.04 -1.81
C VAL A 94 2.59 -0.55 -3.14
N ARG A 95 2.49 0.23 -4.22
CA ARG A 95 2.94 -0.20 -5.57
C ARG A 95 4.45 -0.37 -5.70
N ASN A 96 5.24 0.18 -4.78
CA ASN A 96 6.70 0.16 -4.85
C ASN A 96 7.36 -0.71 -3.76
N ALA A 97 6.71 -0.94 -2.62
CA ALA A 97 7.25 -1.75 -1.52
C ALA A 97 6.34 -2.92 -1.07
N GLY A 98 5.13 -3.05 -1.64
CA GLY A 98 4.18 -4.13 -1.34
C GLY A 98 3.16 -3.78 -0.27
N ILE A 99 2.02 -4.49 -0.25
CA ILE A 99 0.93 -4.23 0.70
C ILE A 99 1.41 -4.51 2.11
N ALA A 100 1.95 -5.70 2.40
CA ALA A 100 2.27 -6.10 3.77
C ALA A 100 3.28 -5.17 4.47
N VAL A 101 4.32 -4.72 3.75
CA VAL A 101 5.36 -3.83 4.31
C VAL A 101 4.83 -2.42 4.51
N CYS A 102 4.17 -1.86 3.51
CA CYS A 102 3.63 -0.50 3.59
C CYS A 102 2.56 -0.44 4.69
N VAL A 103 1.62 -1.39 4.72
CA VAL A 103 0.55 -1.44 5.71
C VAL A 103 1.10 -1.43 7.12
N GLY A 104 2.09 -2.27 7.38
CA GLY A 104 2.70 -2.30 8.70
C GLY A 104 3.41 -1.02 9.08
N THR A 105 4.17 -0.46 8.14
CA THR A 105 4.93 0.77 8.39
C THR A 105 3.98 1.93 8.69
N TRP A 106 2.96 2.17 7.85
CA TRP A 106 2.05 3.28 8.11
C TRP A 106 1.21 3.05 9.37
N SER A 107 0.82 1.80 9.66
CA SER A 107 0.01 1.49 10.85
C SER A 107 0.77 1.82 12.13
N GLY A 108 2.05 1.43 12.21
CA GLY A 108 2.91 1.79 13.34
C GLY A 108 3.10 3.30 13.50
N VAL A 109 3.33 4.02 12.39
CA VAL A 109 3.46 5.48 12.42
C VAL A 109 2.13 6.15 12.83
N THR A 110 0.99 5.67 12.33
CA THR A 110 -0.32 6.19 12.73
C THR A 110 -0.57 6.00 14.22
N VAL A 111 -0.30 4.82 14.77
CA VAL A 111 -0.42 4.57 16.22
C VAL A 111 0.39 5.58 17.01
N LEU A 112 1.66 5.79 16.63
CA LEU A 112 2.53 6.76 17.32
C LEU A 112 1.96 8.19 17.26
N VAL A 113 1.51 8.62 16.08
CA VAL A 113 0.93 9.95 15.89
C VAL A 113 -0.37 10.12 16.69
N SER A 114 -1.28 9.14 16.64
CA SER A 114 -2.54 9.17 17.41
C SER A 114 -2.28 9.21 18.91
N PHE A 115 -1.28 8.50 19.43
CA PHE A 115 -0.89 8.62 20.84
C PHE A 115 -0.34 9.99 21.20
N ILE A 116 0.42 10.61 20.30
CA ILE A 116 0.92 11.97 20.53
C ILE A 116 -0.26 12.94 20.66
N TRP A 117 -1.25 12.83 19.78
CA TRP A 117 -2.48 13.62 19.86
C TRP A 117 -3.29 13.31 21.13
N GLY A 118 -3.59 12.04 21.40
CA GLY A 118 -4.41 11.62 22.54
C GLY A 118 -3.81 11.99 23.90
N LEU A 119 -2.57 11.57 24.17
CA LEU A 119 -1.97 11.73 25.50
C LEU A 119 -1.46 13.15 25.78
N PHE A 120 -0.81 13.81 24.80
CA PHE A 120 -0.16 15.10 25.05
C PHE A 120 -1.05 16.30 24.72
N ILE A 121 -1.95 16.18 23.74
CA ILE A 121 -2.72 17.33 23.23
C ILE A 121 -4.15 17.28 23.75
N PHE A 122 -4.82 16.13 23.66
CA PHE A 122 -6.19 15.95 24.17
C PHE A 122 -6.24 15.64 25.67
N GLY A 123 -5.11 15.22 26.25
CA GLY A 123 -5.01 14.96 27.68
C GLY A 123 -5.86 13.76 28.13
N GLU A 124 -5.94 12.72 27.29
CA GLU A 124 -6.67 11.49 27.59
C GLU A 124 -6.19 10.88 28.91
N GLN A 125 -7.13 10.60 29.81
CA GLN A 125 -6.86 10.00 31.11
C GLN A 125 -6.53 8.52 30.91
N VAL A 126 -5.38 8.10 31.43
CA VAL A 126 -4.94 6.70 31.44
C VAL A 126 -4.57 6.34 32.86
N ARG A 127 -4.90 5.10 33.26
CA ARG A 127 -4.69 4.61 34.63
C ARG A 127 -3.23 4.75 35.07
N SER A 128 -2.30 4.37 34.19
CA SER A 128 -0.88 4.59 34.40
C SER A 128 -0.19 5.00 33.09
N ARG A 129 0.41 6.20 33.09
CA ARG A 129 1.19 6.71 31.95
C ARG A 129 2.37 5.81 31.61
N VAL A 130 2.97 5.16 32.61
CA VAL A 130 4.12 4.27 32.41
C VAL A 130 3.69 2.96 31.75
N GLN A 131 2.59 2.35 32.22
CA GLN A 131 2.08 1.11 31.64
C GLN A 131 1.56 1.35 30.22
N THR A 132 0.88 2.47 29.99
CA THR A 132 0.47 2.90 28.65
C THR A 132 1.68 3.02 27.73
N PHE A 133 2.72 3.76 28.13
CA PHE A 133 3.94 3.90 27.33
C PHE A 133 4.59 2.56 27.01
N LEU A 134 4.68 1.65 27.98
CA LEU A 134 5.21 0.30 27.77
C LEU A 134 4.35 -0.50 26.78
N ALA A 135 3.02 -0.40 26.87
CA ALA A 135 2.09 -1.03 25.95
C ALA A 135 2.28 -0.51 24.52
N VAL A 136 2.47 0.81 24.33
CA VAL A 136 2.73 1.42 23.03
C VAL A 136 4.06 0.94 22.45
N VAL A 137 5.12 0.90 23.26
CA VAL A 137 6.42 0.40 22.80
C VAL A 137 6.32 -1.06 22.36
N LEU A 138 5.61 -1.89 23.12
CA LEU A 138 5.39 -3.30 22.76
C LEU A 138 4.52 -3.44 21.49
N LEU A 139 3.51 -2.59 21.35
CA LEU A 139 2.65 -2.52 20.16
C LEU A 139 3.47 -2.17 18.91
N LEU A 140 4.31 -1.12 19.00
CA LEU A 140 5.19 -0.70 17.92
C LEU A 140 6.23 -1.77 17.58
N PHE A 141 6.75 -2.49 18.59
CA PHE A 141 7.65 -3.62 18.37
C PHE A 141 6.96 -4.75 17.60
N GLY A 142 5.73 -5.11 17.96
CA GLY A 142 4.95 -6.11 17.24
C GLY A 142 4.62 -5.69 15.79
N LEU A 143 4.16 -4.45 15.58
CA LEU A 143 3.87 -3.92 14.24
C LEU A 143 5.14 -3.85 13.36
N SER A 144 6.26 -3.38 13.93
CA SER A 144 7.54 -3.34 13.23
C SER A 144 8.08 -4.73 12.91
N GLY A 145 7.93 -5.68 13.84
CA GLY A 145 8.29 -7.09 13.63
C GLY A 145 7.51 -7.69 12.47
N MET A 146 6.18 -7.51 12.44
CA MET A 146 5.37 -7.98 11.32
C MET A 146 5.78 -7.32 10.00
N ALA A 147 6.09 -6.03 9.99
CA ALA A 147 6.49 -5.31 8.77
C ALA A 147 7.86 -5.81 8.26
N TYR A 148 8.80 -6.05 9.18
CA TYR A 148 10.13 -6.58 8.87
C TYR A 148 10.07 -7.98 8.26
N PHE A 149 9.34 -8.90 8.88
CA PHE A 149 9.20 -10.26 8.34
C PHE A 149 8.42 -10.30 7.03
N SER A 150 7.53 -9.32 6.81
CA SER A 150 6.87 -9.12 5.51
C SER A 150 7.83 -8.62 4.41
N ALA A 151 8.84 -7.83 4.77
CA ALA A 151 9.80 -7.24 3.81
C ALA A 151 10.96 -8.17 3.43
N SER A 152 11.25 -9.16 4.27
CA SER A 152 12.45 -10.00 4.18
C SER A 152 12.60 -10.76 2.84
N ASN A 153 11.49 -11.08 2.16
CA ASN A 153 11.53 -11.76 0.86
C ASN A 153 11.79 -10.79 -0.31
N VAL A 154 11.23 -9.57 -0.25
CA VAL A 154 11.42 -8.54 -1.27
C VAL A 154 12.89 -8.06 -1.29
N GLN A 155 13.49 -7.91 -0.10
CA GLN A 155 14.92 -7.56 0.00
C GLN A 155 15.85 -8.67 -0.50
N GLN A 156 15.48 -9.95 -0.31
CA GLN A 156 16.27 -11.07 -0.81
C GLN A 156 16.20 -11.24 -2.33
N SER A 157 15.04 -11.00 -2.97
CA SER A 157 14.93 -10.98 -4.43
C SER A 157 15.77 -9.86 -5.02
N ASN A 158 15.55 -8.61 -4.57
CA ASN A 158 16.29 -7.45 -5.08
C ASN A 158 17.81 -7.60 -4.90
N SER A 159 18.27 -8.24 -3.82
CA SER A 159 19.71 -8.48 -3.62
C SER A 159 20.29 -9.55 -4.55
N LYS A 160 19.49 -10.52 -5.00
CA LYS A 160 19.90 -11.53 -5.99
C LYS A 160 19.87 -10.96 -7.41
N ASP A 161 18.83 -10.21 -7.74
CA ASP A 161 18.64 -9.59 -9.07
C ASP A 161 19.66 -8.47 -9.32
N ASN A 162 20.00 -7.67 -8.29
CA ASN A 162 21.10 -6.69 -8.39
C ASN A 162 22.47 -7.36 -8.55
N LYS A 163 22.70 -8.53 -7.93
CA LYS A 163 23.95 -9.28 -8.14
C LYS A 163 24.02 -9.86 -9.55
N ALA A 164 22.92 -10.41 -10.06
CA ALA A 164 22.86 -10.97 -11.40
C ALA A 164 22.99 -9.89 -12.50
N SER A 165 22.30 -8.77 -12.37
CA SER A 165 22.41 -7.64 -13.31
C SER A 165 23.78 -6.96 -13.25
N PHE A 166 24.39 -6.84 -12.07
CA PHE A 166 25.77 -6.38 -11.92
C PHE A 166 26.76 -7.35 -12.57
N GLN A 167 26.59 -8.67 -12.36
CA GLN A 167 27.40 -9.69 -13.02
C GLN A 167 27.26 -9.64 -14.55
N LEU A 168 26.03 -9.53 -15.06
CA LEU A 168 25.77 -9.42 -16.49
C LEU A 168 26.38 -8.14 -17.09
N SER A 169 26.20 -7.00 -16.40
CA SER A 169 26.80 -5.72 -16.82
C SER A 169 28.32 -5.81 -16.85
N SER A 170 28.95 -6.44 -15.83
CA SER A 170 30.40 -6.67 -15.81
C SER A 170 30.88 -7.59 -16.94
N SER A 171 30.10 -8.60 -17.32
CA SER A 171 30.43 -9.47 -18.46
C SER A 171 30.34 -8.74 -19.81
N LEU A 172 29.31 -7.89 -20.01
CA LEU A 172 29.16 -7.10 -21.24
C LEU A 172 30.22 -6.00 -21.36
N THR A 173 30.65 -5.39 -20.26
CA THR A 173 31.79 -4.46 -20.28
C THR A 173 33.10 -5.17 -20.62
N LEU A 174 33.29 -6.39 -20.11
CA LEU A 174 34.49 -7.18 -20.42
C LEU A 174 34.52 -7.60 -21.89
N GLU A 175 33.38 -8.00 -22.45
CA GLU A 175 33.24 -8.37 -23.87
C GLU A 175 33.45 -7.17 -24.81
N ASN A 176 32.95 -5.99 -24.43
CA ASN A 176 33.19 -4.75 -25.18
C ASN A 176 34.66 -4.31 -25.12
N ASP A 177 35.32 -4.44 -23.96
CA ASP A 177 36.75 -4.15 -23.82
C ASP A 177 37.62 -5.13 -24.62
N LEU A 178 37.25 -6.42 -24.65
CA LEU A 178 37.96 -7.42 -25.48
C LEU A 178 37.78 -7.12 -26.98
N SER A 179 36.55 -6.80 -27.40
CA SER A 179 36.24 -6.48 -28.79
C SER A 179 36.96 -5.20 -29.26
N GLN A 180 37.12 -4.21 -28.38
CA GLN A 180 37.92 -3.01 -28.68
C GLN A 180 39.41 -3.30 -28.80
N ARG A 181 39.96 -4.24 -28.00
CA ARG A 181 41.38 -4.64 -28.10
C ARG A 181 41.67 -5.43 -29.38
N LEU A 182 40.73 -6.29 -29.80
CA LEU A 182 40.84 -7.04 -31.06
C LEU A 182 40.72 -6.15 -32.30
N LEU A 183 40.04 -5.00 -32.20
CA LEU A 183 39.94 -4.01 -33.28
C LEU A 183 41.07 -2.96 -33.26
N GLY A 184 41.99 -3.04 -32.30
CA GLY A 184 42.99 -2.00 -32.02
C GLY A 184 44.46 -2.36 -32.26
N ASN A 185 44.80 -3.64 -32.43
CA ASN A 185 46.19 -4.09 -32.65
C ASN A 185 46.26 -4.99 -33.89
N ASP A 186 46.91 -4.51 -34.95
CA ASP A 186 47.31 -5.27 -36.13
C ASP A 186 48.69 -5.94 -35.96
N ASP A 187 49.27 -5.96 -34.76
CA ASP A 187 50.57 -6.59 -34.51
C ASP A 187 50.53 -7.42 -33.21
N ASP A 188 50.94 -8.69 -33.31
CA ASP A 188 51.15 -9.72 -32.28
C ASP A 188 49.96 -10.65 -31.91
N ASP A 189 49.62 -11.55 -32.85
CA ASP A 189 48.63 -12.64 -32.71
C ASP A 189 49.02 -13.77 -31.72
N ASP A 190 50.26 -13.85 -31.24
CA ASP A 190 50.74 -15.04 -30.49
C ASP A 190 50.54 -14.99 -28.96
N ASP A 191 50.28 -13.80 -28.38
CA ASP A 191 50.15 -13.64 -26.91
C ASP A 191 48.69 -13.69 -26.42
N VAL A 192 47.71 -13.40 -27.27
CA VAL A 192 46.28 -13.38 -26.92
C VAL A 192 45.71 -14.79 -26.75
N GLU A 193 46.13 -15.74 -27.59
CA GLU A 193 45.65 -17.13 -27.50
C GLU A 193 46.19 -17.88 -26.26
N LYS A 194 47.33 -17.44 -25.71
CA LYS A 194 47.86 -17.95 -24.43
C LYS A 194 47.10 -17.43 -23.21
N GLU A 195 46.62 -16.19 -23.22
CA GLU A 195 45.76 -15.68 -22.15
C GLU A 195 44.39 -16.39 -22.13
N LEU A 196 43.81 -16.68 -23.30
CA LEU A 196 42.55 -17.42 -23.47
C LEU A 196 42.63 -18.84 -22.86
N LYS A 197 43.69 -19.59 -23.15
CA LYS A 197 43.88 -20.96 -22.61
C LYS A 197 44.20 -21.00 -21.12
N SER A 198 44.79 -19.93 -20.56
CA SER A 198 45.11 -19.87 -19.12
C SER A 198 43.89 -19.55 -18.23
N LYS A 199 42.85 -18.89 -18.78
CA LYS A 199 41.70 -18.39 -18.00
C LYS A 199 40.42 -19.21 -18.17
N GLU A 200 40.24 -19.97 -19.25
CA GLU A 200 39.17 -20.99 -19.34
C GLU A 200 39.26 -22.04 -18.22
N SER A 201 40.47 -22.28 -17.67
CA SER A 201 40.70 -23.16 -16.53
C SER A 201 40.13 -22.64 -15.18
N SER A 202 39.60 -21.42 -15.12
CA SER A 202 39.20 -20.78 -13.85
C SER A 202 37.69 -20.48 -13.71
N ILE A 203 36.87 -20.97 -14.64
CA ILE A 203 35.41 -20.82 -14.57
C ILE A 203 34.79 -22.07 -13.91
N PRO A 204 34.09 -21.97 -12.77
CA PRO A 204 33.35 -23.10 -12.21
C PRO A 204 32.16 -23.45 -13.12
N THR A 205 32.16 -24.67 -13.66
CA THR A 205 31.01 -25.27 -14.34
C THR A 205 29.85 -25.45 -13.36
N ALA A 206 28.82 -24.61 -13.45
CA ALA A 206 27.55 -24.86 -12.81
C ALA A 206 26.80 -25.92 -13.63
N SER A 207 26.74 -27.14 -13.10
CA SER A 207 25.94 -28.24 -13.62
C SER A 207 24.44 -27.91 -13.53
N LEU A 208 23.80 -27.70 -14.67
CA LEU A 208 22.35 -27.84 -14.82
C LEU A 208 22.04 -29.34 -14.83
N SER A 209 21.46 -29.83 -13.73
CA SER A 209 20.88 -31.16 -13.64
C SER A 209 19.66 -31.24 -14.58
N THR A 210 19.79 -32.07 -15.61
CA THR A 210 18.70 -32.69 -16.35
C THR A 210 17.94 -33.64 -15.42
N ASP A 211 16.68 -33.36 -15.14
CA ASP A 211 15.72 -34.37 -14.71
C ASP A 211 14.89 -34.78 -15.94
N ASP A 212 15.17 -35.99 -16.38
CA ASP A 212 14.43 -36.72 -17.39
C ASP A 212 13.05 -37.12 -16.84
N ASN A 213 11.99 -36.92 -17.63
CA ASN A 213 10.82 -37.79 -17.62
C ASN A 213 10.14 -37.74 -18.99
N GLU A 214 10.59 -38.69 -19.80
CA GLU A 214 9.91 -39.40 -20.88
C GLU A 214 8.39 -39.58 -20.65
N TYR A 215 7.56 -39.23 -21.64
CA TYR A 215 6.37 -40.01 -22.05
C TYR A 215 5.82 -39.50 -23.40
N ASP A 216 5.89 -40.41 -24.37
CA ASP A 216 5.09 -40.68 -25.57
C ASP A 216 4.91 -39.68 -26.73
N ALA A 217 5.42 -40.16 -27.86
CA ALA A 217 5.10 -39.80 -29.23
C ALA A 217 3.71 -40.33 -29.63
N ASP A 218 3.05 -39.63 -30.57
CA ASP A 218 2.50 -40.21 -31.81
C ASP A 218 1.85 -39.11 -32.68
N ASP A 219 2.26 -39.10 -33.97
CA ASP A 219 1.58 -38.70 -35.21
C ASP A 219 0.82 -37.33 -35.28
N GLU A 220 0.91 -36.49 -36.32
CA GLU A 220 0.98 -36.76 -37.75
C GLU A 220 1.42 -35.48 -38.50
N ALA A 221 2.24 -35.63 -39.53
CA ALA A 221 2.67 -34.55 -40.42
C ALA A 221 1.58 -34.17 -41.44
N GLY A 222 1.39 -32.87 -41.73
CA GLY A 222 0.48 -32.50 -42.82
C GLY A 222 0.39 -31.01 -43.15
N LEU A 223 1.12 -30.62 -44.21
CA LEU A 223 0.73 -29.64 -45.24
C LEU A 223 0.80 -28.12 -44.94
N LEU A 224 1.88 -27.54 -45.50
CA LEU A 224 1.91 -26.21 -46.13
C LEU A 224 0.73 -26.01 -47.11
N SER A 225 -0.07 -24.94 -46.94
CA SER A 225 -0.36 -24.00 -48.04
C SER A 225 -1.06 -22.72 -47.55
N THR A 226 -0.42 -21.59 -47.88
CA THR A 226 -0.98 -20.30 -48.28
C THR A 226 -2.47 -20.02 -48.06
N ARG A 227 -2.80 -19.04 -47.18
CA ARG A 227 -3.80 -18.01 -47.51
C ARG A 227 -3.70 -16.77 -46.61
N ASN A 228 -3.04 -15.73 -47.12
CA ASN A 228 -3.29 -14.36 -46.69
C ASN A 228 -4.72 -13.97 -47.12
N SER A 229 -5.57 -13.60 -46.17
CA SER A 229 -6.36 -12.36 -46.18
C SER A 229 -7.53 -12.45 -45.19
N SER A 230 -7.57 -11.46 -44.29
CA SER A 230 -8.77 -10.93 -43.64
C SER A 230 -9.49 -11.80 -42.60
N LYS A 231 -8.98 -11.76 -41.36
CA LYS A 231 -9.83 -11.70 -40.16
C LYS A 231 -9.13 -10.86 -39.10
N GLU A 232 -9.62 -9.64 -38.98
CA GLU A 232 -9.21 -8.64 -38.03
C GLU A 232 -9.77 -8.96 -36.64
N SER A 233 -8.92 -8.78 -35.63
CA SER A 233 -9.24 -8.62 -34.21
C SER A 233 -9.94 -9.78 -33.50
N LEU A 234 -9.19 -10.47 -32.63
CA LEU A 234 -9.52 -10.68 -31.22
C LEU A 234 -8.38 -11.51 -30.61
N ILE A 235 -7.79 -10.99 -29.52
CA ILE A 235 -6.84 -11.64 -28.60
C ILE A 235 -5.36 -11.59 -29.05
N ASP A 236 -4.63 -10.60 -28.52
CA ASP A 236 -3.46 -10.85 -27.67
C ASP A 236 -3.05 -9.53 -27.02
N SER A 237 -3.63 -9.28 -25.83
CA SER A 237 -3.10 -8.27 -24.93
C SER A 237 -2.01 -8.98 -24.13
N PRO A 238 -0.72 -8.63 -24.25
CA PRO A 238 0.30 -9.27 -23.44
C PRO A 238 -0.06 -8.97 -21.98
N ALA A 239 -0.20 -10.02 -21.18
CA ALA A 239 -0.23 -9.90 -19.74
C ALA A 239 1.00 -9.10 -19.34
N TYR A 240 0.78 -7.91 -18.76
CA TYR A 240 1.85 -7.05 -18.26
C TYR A 240 2.44 -7.70 -17.01
N THR A 241 3.42 -8.57 -17.23
CA THR A 241 4.21 -9.19 -16.17
C THR A 241 5.03 -8.11 -15.45
N GLU A 242 5.12 -8.17 -14.11
CA GLU A 242 5.85 -7.22 -13.25
C GLU A 242 7.35 -7.02 -13.60
N GLU A 243 7.90 -7.84 -14.51
CA GLU A 243 9.32 -7.95 -14.87
C GLU A 243 9.97 -6.74 -15.55
N GLN A 244 9.23 -5.73 -16.03
CA GLN A 244 9.83 -4.61 -16.81
C GLN A 244 9.94 -3.25 -16.08
N ARG A 245 9.70 -3.17 -14.77
CA ARG A 245 9.77 -1.89 -14.04
C ARG A 245 11.18 -1.61 -13.48
N SER A 246 11.90 -0.63 -14.05
CA SER A 246 13.20 -0.14 -13.55
C SER A 246 13.27 -0.09 -12.03
N GLU A 247 14.18 -0.82 -11.38
CA GLU A 247 14.28 -0.97 -9.91
C GLU A 247 14.56 0.33 -9.16
N THR A 248 15.05 1.35 -9.87
CA THR A 248 15.35 2.66 -9.32
C THR A 248 14.43 3.73 -9.90
N ILE A 249 14.08 4.70 -9.05
CA ILE A 249 13.29 5.89 -9.41
C ILE A 249 14.21 7.10 -9.24
N ASP A 250 14.28 7.93 -10.27
CA ASP A 250 14.92 9.24 -10.19
C ASP A 250 13.97 10.22 -9.49
N VAL A 251 14.28 10.57 -8.24
CA VAL A 251 13.58 11.59 -7.47
C VAL A 251 14.52 12.77 -7.31
N CYS A 252 14.26 13.85 -8.03
CA CYS A 252 15.04 15.09 -7.96
C CYS A 252 16.55 14.89 -8.23
N GLY A 253 16.93 13.96 -9.12
CA GLY A 253 18.32 13.65 -9.45
C GLY A 253 18.96 12.57 -8.58
N LEU A 254 18.24 12.05 -7.56
CA LEU A 254 18.70 10.95 -6.72
C LEU A 254 18.07 9.63 -7.21
N LYS A 255 18.92 8.67 -7.59
CA LYS A 255 18.50 7.30 -7.91
C LYS A 255 18.20 6.57 -6.60
N LEU A 256 16.94 6.50 -6.22
CA LEU A 256 16.48 5.79 -5.03
C LEU A 256 15.88 4.43 -5.41
N SER A 257 16.07 3.43 -4.54
CA SER A 257 15.37 2.15 -4.69
C SER A 257 13.86 2.36 -4.53
N ARG A 258 13.06 1.71 -5.38
CA ARG A 258 11.58 1.67 -5.25
C ARG A 258 11.13 1.34 -3.83
N PHE A 259 11.80 0.37 -3.22
CA PHE A 259 11.47 -0.06 -1.87
C PHE A 259 11.62 1.09 -0.85
N SER A 260 12.73 1.83 -0.90
CA SER A 260 12.98 2.98 -0.01
C SER A 260 11.97 4.10 -0.23
N VAL A 261 11.62 4.39 -1.49
CA VAL A 261 10.57 5.36 -1.81
C VAL A 261 9.21 4.91 -1.27
N GLY A 262 8.90 3.61 -1.39
CA GLY A 262 7.67 3.05 -0.86
C GLY A 262 7.59 3.11 0.67
N LEU A 263 8.71 2.88 1.36
CA LEU A 263 8.80 3.03 2.80
C LEU A 263 8.60 4.49 3.23
N ALA A 264 9.27 5.44 2.58
CA ALA A 264 9.10 6.87 2.86
C ALA A 264 7.66 7.34 2.62
N ALA A 265 7.03 6.88 1.55
CA ALA A 265 5.63 7.13 1.25
C ALA A 265 4.69 6.57 2.33
N SER A 266 5.02 5.41 2.90
CA SER A 266 4.25 4.78 3.99
C SER A 266 4.36 5.57 5.30
N VAL A 267 5.55 6.07 5.63
CA VAL A 267 5.75 6.95 6.79
C VAL A 267 4.95 8.25 6.63
N TYR A 268 5.01 8.87 5.46
CA TYR A 268 4.22 10.07 5.14
C TYR A 268 2.71 9.81 5.27
N ASN A 269 2.22 8.70 4.70
CA ASN A 269 0.83 8.30 4.81
C ASN A 269 0.42 8.06 6.27
N GLY A 270 1.26 7.39 7.07
CA GLY A 270 0.97 7.10 8.46
C GLY A 270 0.87 8.36 9.32
N ALA A 271 1.76 9.33 9.11
CA ALA A 271 1.82 10.57 9.88
C ALA A 271 0.61 11.48 9.62
N LEU A 272 0.28 11.71 8.34
CA LEU A 272 -0.88 12.50 7.96
C LEU A 272 -2.19 11.75 8.19
N GLY A 273 -2.23 10.45 7.89
CA GLY A 273 -3.38 9.59 8.12
C GLY A 273 -3.75 9.49 9.60
N GLY A 274 -2.76 9.36 10.49
CA GLY A 274 -2.99 9.39 11.94
C GLY A 274 -3.44 10.75 12.48
N SER A 275 -3.25 11.82 11.71
CA SER A 275 -3.78 13.14 12.05
C SER A 275 -5.11 13.45 11.34
N ALA A 276 -5.63 12.56 10.49
CA ALA A 276 -6.78 12.88 9.64
C ALA A 276 -8.09 13.06 10.43
N ILE A 277 -8.23 12.39 11.57
CA ILE A 277 -9.43 12.45 12.43
C ILE A 277 -9.29 13.54 13.51
N VAL A 278 -8.07 13.98 13.83
CA VAL A 278 -7.76 15.03 14.82
C VAL A 278 -8.60 16.31 14.66
N PRO A 279 -8.84 16.85 13.45
CA PRO A 279 -9.67 18.05 13.30
C PRO A 279 -11.10 17.88 13.87
N MET A 280 -11.63 16.66 13.94
CA MET A 280 -12.93 16.37 14.57
C MET A 280 -12.98 16.85 16.03
N HIS A 281 -11.90 16.70 16.79
CA HIS A 281 -11.82 17.13 18.20
C HIS A 281 -11.92 18.66 18.38
N TYR A 282 -11.58 19.42 17.33
CA TYR A 282 -11.70 20.89 17.32
C TYR A 282 -13.03 21.36 16.72
N SER A 283 -13.87 20.43 16.29
CA SER A 283 -15.14 20.70 15.65
C SER A 283 -16.30 20.61 16.65
N LYS A 284 -17.42 21.26 16.35
CA LYS A 284 -18.66 21.13 17.13
C LYS A 284 -19.40 19.82 16.87
N LEU A 285 -18.98 19.07 15.85
CA LEU A 285 -19.56 17.80 15.44
C LEU A 285 -18.72 16.67 16.00
N HIS A 286 -19.36 15.67 16.56
CA HIS A 286 -18.69 14.52 17.16
C HIS A 286 -19.17 13.22 16.53
N GLY A 287 -18.26 12.26 16.38
CA GLY A 287 -18.59 10.92 15.90
C GLY A 287 -19.21 10.91 14.51
N LEU A 288 -20.35 10.24 14.38
CA LEU A 288 -21.00 10.00 13.09
C LEU A 288 -21.42 11.27 12.35
N GLU A 289 -21.72 12.35 13.07
CA GLU A 289 -22.06 13.65 12.46
C GLU A 289 -20.90 14.23 11.63
N PHE A 290 -19.67 13.91 12.01
CA PHE A 290 -18.48 14.39 11.32
C PHE A 290 -18.21 13.67 9.98
N VAL A 291 -18.74 12.47 9.78
CA VAL A 291 -18.48 11.62 8.60
C VAL A 291 -18.85 12.34 7.30
N ILE A 292 -19.99 13.04 7.28
CA ILE A 292 -20.46 13.77 6.09
C ILE A 292 -19.52 14.95 5.79
N SER A 293 -19.14 15.71 6.81
CA SER A 293 -18.21 16.84 6.67
C SER A 293 -16.83 16.39 6.19
N PHE A 294 -16.32 15.27 6.73
CA PHE A 294 -15.09 14.63 6.28
C PHE A 294 -15.16 14.25 4.79
N ALA A 295 -16.24 13.59 4.36
CA ALA A 295 -16.39 13.12 2.99
C ALA A 295 -16.52 14.27 1.96
N ILE A 296 -17.24 15.33 2.32
CA ILE A 296 -17.30 16.57 1.51
C ILE A 296 -15.89 17.17 1.38
N GLY A 297 -15.19 17.32 2.51
CA GLY A 297 -13.83 17.85 2.52
C GLY A 297 -12.86 17.04 1.67
N ALA A 298 -12.90 15.72 1.80
CA ALA A 298 -12.09 14.81 0.98
C ALA A 298 -12.41 14.93 -0.52
N THR A 299 -13.68 15.11 -0.89
CA THR A 299 -14.10 15.29 -2.28
C THR A 299 -13.59 16.61 -2.86
N MET A 300 -13.67 17.69 -2.07
CA MET A 300 -13.14 19.00 -2.46
C MET A 300 -11.62 18.95 -2.69
N ILE A 301 -10.86 18.34 -1.77
CA ILE A 301 -9.41 18.21 -1.91
C ILE A 301 -9.03 17.30 -3.07
N THR A 302 -9.75 16.19 -3.29
CA THR A 302 -9.50 15.31 -4.44
C THR A 302 -9.71 16.05 -5.76
N THR A 303 -10.79 16.84 -5.85
CA THR A 303 -11.07 17.69 -7.02
C THR A 303 -9.98 18.75 -7.22
N LEU A 304 -9.50 19.35 -6.12
CA LEU A 304 -8.40 20.32 -6.15
C LEU A 304 -7.10 19.69 -6.67
N LEU A 305 -6.74 18.48 -6.24
CA LEU A 305 -5.54 17.79 -6.74
C LEU A 305 -5.62 17.50 -8.24
N TRP A 306 -6.79 17.09 -8.75
CA TRP A 306 -7.02 16.95 -10.19
C TRP A 306 -6.88 18.27 -10.93
N PHE A 307 -7.44 19.35 -10.39
CA PHE A 307 -7.32 20.69 -10.96
C PHE A 307 -5.86 21.16 -11.00
N LEU A 308 -5.11 21.00 -9.91
CA LEU A 308 -3.69 21.34 -9.84
C LEU A 308 -2.86 20.52 -10.84
N ARG A 309 -3.16 19.22 -11.00
CA ARG A 309 -2.51 18.36 -11.98
C ARG A 309 -2.81 18.80 -13.41
N PHE A 310 -4.05 19.16 -13.70
CA PHE A 310 -4.44 19.71 -14.99
C PHE A 310 -3.71 21.03 -15.28
N LEU A 311 -3.64 21.95 -14.30
CA LEU A 311 -2.88 23.19 -14.43
C LEU A 311 -1.39 22.96 -14.68
N TYR A 312 -0.78 22.00 -13.99
CA TYR A 312 0.62 21.61 -14.21
C TYR A 312 0.84 21.14 -15.67
N HIS A 313 -0.04 20.29 -16.20
CA HIS A 313 0.04 19.85 -17.59
C HIS A 313 -0.25 20.99 -18.59
N LEU A 314 -1.17 21.90 -18.26
CA LEU A 314 -1.47 23.08 -19.07
C LEU A 314 -0.27 24.01 -19.18
N GLN A 315 0.41 24.28 -18.07
CA GLN A 315 1.60 25.12 -18.04
C GLN A 315 2.75 24.50 -18.86
N ARG A 316 2.95 23.19 -18.74
CA ARG A 316 4.04 22.47 -19.45
C ARG A 316 3.76 22.28 -20.94
N ARG A 317 2.52 22.04 -21.34
CA ARG A 317 2.15 21.70 -22.73
C ARG A 317 1.55 22.88 -23.51
N ARG A 318 1.24 24.00 -22.86
CA ARG A 318 0.68 25.25 -23.42
C ARG A 318 -0.55 25.08 -24.33
N SER A 319 -1.27 23.96 -24.19
CA SER A 319 -2.47 23.64 -24.95
C SER A 319 -3.44 22.85 -24.07
N VAL A 320 -4.70 23.30 -24.03
CA VAL A 320 -5.78 22.70 -23.24
C VAL A 320 -6.05 21.25 -23.66
N HIS A 321 -6.09 21.01 -24.96
CA HIS A 321 -6.36 19.67 -25.52
C HIS A 321 -5.25 18.67 -25.17
N SER A 322 -4.00 19.10 -25.30
CA SER A 322 -2.83 18.28 -24.98
C SER A 322 -2.68 18.05 -23.47
N ALA A 323 -3.15 18.98 -22.64
CA ALA A 323 -3.17 18.83 -21.18
C ALA A 323 -4.25 17.83 -20.74
N TRP A 324 -5.45 17.91 -21.32
CA TRP A 324 -6.54 16.98 -21.04
C TRP A 324 -6.17 15.53 -21.41
N ARG A 325 -5.59 15.31 -22.59
CA ARG A 325 -5.11 13.98 -23.02
C ARG A 325 -3.93 13.45 -22.20
N ALA A 326 -3.23 14.31 -21.46
CA ALA A 326 -2.13 13.89 -20.59
C ALA A 326 -2.62 13.40 -19.21
N LEU A 327 -3.89 13.63 -18.87
CA LEU A 327 -4.47 13.11 -17.64
C LEU A 327 -4.64 11.58 -17.73
N PRO A 328 -4.39 10.85 -16.64
CA PRO A 328 -4.56 9.40 -16.63
C PRO A 328 -6.03 9.03 -16.84
N SER A 329 -6.25 7.93 -17.56
CA SER A 329 -7.59 7.38 -17.74
C SER A 329 -8.14 6.82 -16.43
N PHE A 330 -9.45 6.96 -16.23
CA PHE A 330 -10.12 6.37 -15.07
C PHE A 330 -10.27 4.84 -15.19
N HIS A 331 -10.10 4.28 -16.40
CA HIS A 331 -10.25 2.85 -16.67
C HIS A 331 -11.56 2.26 -16.11
N LEU A 332 -12.67 3.00 -16.26
CA LEU A 332 -13.98 2.71 -15.63
C LEU A 332 -14.43 1.26 -15.78
N ARG A 333 -14.23 0.64 -16.95
CA ARG A 333 -14.68 -0.73 -17.21
C ARG A 333 -13.97 -1.79 -16.36
N VAL A 334 -12.71 -1.55 -16.00
CA VAL A 334 -11.89 -2.48 -15.22
C VAL A 334 -11.90 -2.10 -13.74
N MET A 335 -11.89 -0.80 -13.47
CA MET A 335 -11.66 -0.25 -12.13
C MET A 335 -12.91 0.06 -11.33
N CYS A 336 -14.09 0.13 -11.96
CA CYS A 336 -15.31 0.50 -11.26
C CYS A 336 -15.63 -0.49 -10.13
N ILE A 337 -15.58 -1.81 -10.38
CA ILE A 337 -15.90 -2.81 -9.35
C ILE A 337 -14.79 -2.91 -8.28
N PRO A 338 -13.50 -3.13 -8.62
CA PRO A 338 -12.46 -3.21 -7.61
C PRO A 338 -12.31 -1.91 -6.81
N GLY A 339 -12.42 -0.76 -7.49
CA GLY A 339 -12.41 0.56 -6.86
C GLY A 339 -13.60 0.79 -5.94
N ALA A 340 -14.81 0.34 -6.33
CA ALA A 340 -16.00 0.45 -5.47
C ALA A 340 -15.90 -0.43 -4.23
N ILE A 341 -15.41 -1.67 -4.36
CA ILE A 341 -15.23 -2.58 -3.22
C ILE A 341 -14.17 -2.03 -2.27
N ALA A 342 -13.00 -1.63 -2.79
CA ALA A 342 -11.93 -1.03 -1.98
C ALA A 342 -12.39 0.25 -1.28
N GLY A 343 -13.09 1.12 -2.00
CA GLY A 343 -13.65 2.35 -1.45
C GLY A 343 -14.69 2.08 -0.36
N THR A 344 -15.56 1.10 -0.54
CA THR A 344 -16.58 0.73 0.46
C THR A 344 -15.96 0.13 1.71
N LEU A 345 -15.01 -0.81 1.56
CA LEU A 345 -14.27 -1.39 2.70
C LEU A 345 -13.53 -0.30 3.49
N TRP A 346 -12.93 0.67 2.78
CA TRP A 346 -12.31 1.81 3.42
C TRP A 346 -13.33 2.70 4.14
N SER A 347 -14.49 2.98 3.54
CA SER A 347 -15.56 3.76 4.19
C SER A 347 -16.08 3.10 5.47
N ILE A 348 -16.30 1.78 5.43
CA ILE A 348 -16.67 1.00 6.62
C ILE A 348 -15.59 1.18 7.69
N GLY A 349 -14.32 1.02 7.29
CA GLY A 349 -13.17 1.27 8.15
C GLY A 349 -13.20 2.65 8.81
N ASN A 350 -13.46 3.69 8.03
CA ASN A 350 -13.44 5.09 8.47
C ASN A 350 -14.60 5.45 9.40
N VAL A 351 -15.82 5.00 9.10
CA VAL A 351 -16.98 5.20 9.98
C VAL A 351 -16.75 4.47 11.30
N SER A 352 -16.31 3.22 11.22
CA SER A 352 -15.98 2.41 12.39
C SER A 352 -14.84 2.98 13.22
N SER A 353 -13.81 3.55 12.60
CA SER A 353 -12.70 4.19 13.34
C SER A 353 -13.14 5.47 14.03
N ILE A 354 -14.00 6.28 13.40
CA ILE A 354 -14.58 7.47 14.04
C ILE A 354 -15.38 7.07 15.29
N VAL A 355 -16.24 6.04 15.18
CA VAL A 355 -17.00 5.52 16.34
C VAL A 355 -16.05 4.96 17.42
N ALA A 356 -15.03 4.20 17.02
CA ALA A 356 -14.03 3.69 17.97
C ALA A 356 -13.31 4.81 18.72
N VAL A 357 -12.87 5.85 18.01
CA VAL A 357 -12.19 7.02 18.61
C VAL A 357 -13.12 7.79 19.54
N THR A 358 -14.41 7.95 19.19
CA THR A 358 -15.35 8.66 20.07
C THR A 358 -15.61 7.97 21.40
N HIS A 359 -15.54 6.64 21.45
CA HIS A 359 -15.80 5.89 22.69
C HIS A 359 -14.52 5.53 23.44
N LEU A 360 -13.44 5.18 22.74
CA LEU A 360 -12.20 4.66 23.34
C LEU A 360 -11.10 5.72 23.45
N GLY A 361 -11.25 6.86 22.78
CA GLY A 361 -10.20 7.88 22.64
C GLY A 361 -9.36 7.70 21.38
N GLU A 362 -8.65 8.75 20.99
CA GLU A 362 -7.78 8.80 19.81
C GLU A 362 -6.63 7.80 19.95
N GLY A 363 -5.97 7.73 21.12
CA GLY A 363 -4.83 6.83 21.32
C GLY A 363 -5.23 5.36 21.26
N ILE A 364 -6.21 4.96 22.09
CA ILE A 364 -6.60 3.55 22.25
C ILE A 364 -7.44 3.09 21.05
N GLY A 365 -8.43 3.88 20.64
CA GLY A 365 -9.30 3.54 19.50
C GLY A 365 -8.50 3.32 18.22
N MET A 366 -7.58 4.23 17.89
CA MET A 366 -6.72 4.06 16.70
C MET A 366 -5.76 2.89 16.83
N SER A 367 -5.24 2.58 18.02
CA SER A 367 -4.37 1.42 18.23
C SER A 367 -5.05 0.10 17.90
N VAL A 368 -6.31 -0.05 18.29
CA VAL A 368 -7.10 -1.25 18.01
C VAL A 368 -7.46 -1.31 16.53
N VAL A 369 -7.89 -0.19 15.94
CA VAL A 369 -8.21 -0.11 14.50
C VAL A 369 -6.97 -0.45 13.66
N GLN A 370 -5.78 -0.02 14.06
CA GLN A 370 -4.53 -0.31 13.35
C GLN A 370 -4.03 -1.75 13.48
N SER A 371 -4.68 -2.58 14.31
CA SER A 371 -4.56 -4.04 14.19
C SER A 371 -5.05 -4.58 12.84
N ALA A 372 -5.67 -3.73 12.00
CA ALA A 372 -5.92 -3.95 10.57
C ALA A 372 -4.70 -4.54 9.83
N MET A 373 -3.49 -4.22 10.28
CA MET A 373 -2.27 -4.83 9.75
C MET A 373 -2.29 -6.36 9.83
N MET A 374 -2.84 -6.95 10.89
CA MET A 374 -2.93 -8.40 11.04
C MET A 374 -3.81 -8.99 9.93
N VAL A 375 -4.97 -8.39 9.67
CA VAL A 375 -5.89 -8.79 8.59
C VAL A 375 -5.21 -8.65 7.24
N SER A 376 -4.54 -7.51 6.99
CA SER A 376 -3.80 -7.32 5.74
C SER A 376 -2.65 -8.31 5.56
N GLY A 377 -1.95 -8.67 6.64
CA GLY A 377 -0.88 -9.66 6.58
C GLY A 377 -1.40 -11.08 6.33
N LEU A 378 -2.60 -11.43 6.84
CA LEU A 378 -3.25 -12.71 6.51
C LEU A 378 -3.57 -12.80 5.01
N TRP A 379 -4.07 -11.71 4.40
CA TRP A 379 -4.22 -11.64 2.94
C TRP A 379 -2.86 -11.77 2.23
N GLY A 380 -1.81 -11.13 2.76
CA GLY A 380 -0.44 -11.24 2.26
C GLY A 380 0.14 -12.66 2.33
N ILE A 381 -0.16 -13.43 3.38
CA ILE A 381 0.33 -14.80 3.58
C ILE A 381 -0.47 -15.79 2.72
N PHE A 382 -1.80 -15.79 2.85
CA PHE A 382 -2.64 -16.85 2.30
C PHE A 382 -3.08 -16.60 0.86
N TYR A 383 -3.37 -15.36 0.49
CA TYR A 383 -3.92 -15.03 -0.82
C TYR A 383 -2.82 -14.57 -1.79
N PHE A 384 -2.10 -13.50 -1.46
CA PHE A 384 -1.08 -12.94 -2.35
C PHE A 384 0.27 -13.65 -2.26
N ARG A 385 0.50 -14.45 -1.21
CA ARG A 385 1.75 -15.18 -0.96
C ARG A 385 3.00 -14.27 -1.04
N GLU A 386 2.88 -13.03 -0.55
CA GLU A 386 3.98 -12.06 -0.43
C GLU A 386 4.98 -12.48 0.65
N ILE A 387 4.47 -13.08 1.73
CA ILE A 387 5.27 -13.56 2.86
C ILE A 387 5.50 -15.06 2.68
N GLN A 388 6.60 -15.40 2.01
CA GLN A 388 7.07 -16.76 1.80
C GLN A 388 8.11 -17.19 2.84
N GLY A 389 8.23 -18.51 3.01
CA GLY A 389 9.14 -19.15 3.96
C GLY A 389 8.51 -19.37 5.34
N MET A 390 8.50 -20.64 5.78
CA MET A 390 7.91 -21.02 7.08
C MET A 390 8.52 -20.24 8.25
N LYS A 391 9.83 -19.97 8.22
CA LYS A 391 10.50 -19.17 9.25
C LYS A 391 9.93 -17.74 9.33
N ASN A 392 9.77 -17.07 8.19
CA ASN A 392 9.26 -15.69 8.16
C ASN A 392 7.79 -15.64 8.60
N ILE A 393 6.98 -16.62 8.17
CA ILE A 393 5.59 -16.75 8.59
C ILE A 393 5.49 -17.00 10.10
N CYS A 394 6.28 -17.92 10.67
CA CYS A 394 6.29 -18.18 12.11
C CYS A 394 6.64 -16.92 12.92
N TRP A 395 7.71 -16.22 12.54
CA TRP A 395 8.10 -14.98 13.22
C TRP A 395 7.09 -13.85 13.03
N TRP A 396 6.42 -13.79 11.88
CA TRP A 396 5.30 -12.88 11.65
C TRP A 396 4.15 -13.15 12.64
N PHE A 397 3.76 -14.41 12.85
CA PHE A 397 2.74 -14.77 13.83
C PHE A 397 3.17 -14.48 15.28
N VAL A 398 4.45 -14.66 15.62
CA VAL A 398 4.99 -14.26 16.93
C VAL A 398 4.85 -12.76 17.13
N ALA A 399 5.20 -11.95 16.13
CA ALA A 399 5.04 -10.50 16.17
C ALA A 399 3.56 -10.08 16.27
N ALA A 400 2.67 -10.75 15.53
CA ALA A 400 1.23 -10.56 15.60
C ALA A 400 0.65 -10.87 16.99
N PHE A 401 1.15 -11.93 17.63
CA PHE A 401 0.79 -12.28 19.01
C PHE A 401 1.22 -11.20 20.00
N VAL A 402 2.44 -10.67 19.86
CA VAL A 402 2.93 -9.54 20.67
C VAL A 402 2.05 -8.31 20.49
N THR A 403 1.65 -7.97 19.27
CA THR A 403 0.70 -6.89 18.99
C THR A 403 -0.64 -7.12 19.69
N LEU A 404 -1.20 -8.33 19.63
CA LEU A 404 -2.47 -8.66 20.27
C LEU A 404 -2.38 -8.51 21.80
N VAL A 405 -1.33 -9.04 22.42
CA VAL A 405 -1.09 -8.89 23.87
C VAL A 405 -0.94 -7.41 24.24
N SER A 406 -0.27 -6.61 23.42
CA SER A 406 -0.12 -5.17 23.64
C SER A 406 -1.46 -4.44 23.60
N ILE A 407 -2.35 -4.81 22.68
CA ILE A 407 -3.70 -4.24 22.57
C ILE A 407 -4.54 -4.60 23.80
N ILE A 408 -4.48 -5.85 24.26
CA ILE A 408 -5.19 -6.27 25.48
C ILE A 408 -4.66 -5.51 26.69
N PHE A 409 -3.34 -5.34 26.79
CA PHE A 409 -2.74 -4.59 27.89
C PHE A 409 -3.13 -3.11 27.85
N LEU A 410 -3.13 -2.50 26.67
CA LEU A 410 -3.59 -1.13 26.46
C LEU A 410 -5.08 -0.97 26.76
N SER A 411 -5.90 -1.97 26.43
CA SER A 411 -7.33 -2.01 26.77
C SER A 411 -7.58 -2.02 28.28
N HIS A 412 -6.70 -2.65 29.07
CA HIS A 412 -6.81 -2.64 30.53
C HIS A 412 -6.44 -1.29 31.16
N GLU A 413 -5.64 -0.48 30.48
CA GLU A 413 -5.24 0.86 30.91
C GLU A 413 -6.26 1.94 30.54
N HIS A 414 -7.26 1.60 29.71
CA HIS A 414 -8.36 2.49 29.35
C HIS A 414 -9.17 2.87 30.58
N GLU A 415 -9.23 4.16 30.89
CA GLU A 415 -10.25 4.70 31.77
C GLU A 415 -11.40 5.23 30.90
N ALA A 416 -12.61 4.76 31.18
CA ALA A 416 -13.80 5.17 30.44
C ALA A 416 -13.89 6.71 30.40
N ILE A 417 -14.12 7.25 29.21
CA ILE A 417 -14.28 8.69 29.03
C ILE A 417 -15.50 9.12 29.84
N LYS A 418 -15.28 9.88 30.91
CA LYS A 418 -16.38 10.51 31.64
C LYS A 418 -17.02 11.53 30.69
N SER A 419 -18.21 11.24 30.20
CA SER A 419 -19.03 12.21 29.48
C SER A 419 -19.16 13.47 30.36
N PRO A 420 -18.93 14.68 29.81
CA PRO A 420 -19.10 15.92 30.55
C PRO A 420 -20.53 16.10 31.09
#